data_AF-A0A3C1RIQ1-F1
#
_entry.id   AF-A0A3C1RIQ1-F1
#
_cell.length_a   1.000
_cell.length_b   1.000
_cell.length_c   1.000
_cell.angle_alpha   90.00
_cell.angle_beta   90.00
_cell.angle_gamma   90.00
#
_symmetry.space_group_name_H-M   'P 1'
#
loop_
_entity.id
_entity.type
_entity.pdbx_description
1 polymer ?
#
loop_
_entity_poly.entity_id
_entity_poly.type
_entity_poly.pdbx_seq_one_letter_code
_entity_poly.pdbx_strand_id
1 'polypeptide(L)'
;MTQGSKMEVIKEIIKIIEYYLKIVGKELERFQIQVLAGDLYKKFRTDTLEDIILFFMMIRNEELGKIGYYDTFRDKIIAYVEPFMQYKSEQREKLIKIKNRKFKTSNETMSEEAYAKFTELQKLIKNPVQKRSETFSINSILKSVDNYLEHLPENCKKLSDSDLKFEIRRTEFNNKAAYEILLQEQQRRKDENLSKKKKKKDG
;
A
#
# COMPACT_ATOMS: atom_id res chain seq x y z
N MET A 1 -17.69 5.85 -5.91
CA MET A 1 -17.60 7.23 -5.39
C MET A 1 -19.00 7.79 -5.21
N THR A 2 -19.43 7.99 -3.96
CA THR A 2 -20.73 8.56 -3.60
C THR A 2 -20.81 10.03 -4.06
N GLN A 3 -22.01 10.48 -4.44
CA GLN A 3 -22.25 11.83 -4.97
C GLN A 3 -21.85 12.95 -3.97
N GLY A 4 -21.89 12.67 -2.66
CA GLY A 4 -21.45 13.58 -1.61
C GLY A 4 -19.97 13.99 -1.70
N SER A 5 -19.07 13.05 -2.00
CA SER A 5 -17.64 13.33 -2.16
C SER A 5 -17.36 14.23 -3.37
N LYS A 6 -18.18 14.16 -4.44
CA LYS A 6 -18.01 15.02 -5.62
C LYS A 6 -18.33 16.48 -5.31
N MET A 7 -19.37 16.73 -4.53
CA MET A 7 -19.77 18.08 -4.14
C MET A 7 -18.74 18.75 -3.23
N GLU A 8 -18.07 18.00 -2.37
CA GLU A 8 -17.00 18.50 -1.51
C GLU A 8 -15.79 18.96 -2.33
N VAL A 9 -15.34 18.12 -3.28
CA VAL A 9 -14.22 18.49 -4.16
C VAL A 9 -14.53 19.75 -4.97
N ILE A 10 -15.75 19.88 -5.52
CA ILE A 10 -16.13 21.08 -6.27
C ILE A 10 -16.11 22.32 -5.36
N LYS A 11 -16.56 22.23 -4.11
CA LYS A 11 -16.48 23.33 -3.14
C LYS A 11 -15.04 23.73 -2.85
N GLU A 12 -14.12 22.77 -2.77
CA GLU A 12 -12.69 23.06 -2.59
C GLU A 12 -12.09 23.74 -3.82
N ILE A 13 -12.44 23.28 -5.03
CA ILE A 13 -12.01 23.94 -6.28
C ILE A 13 -12.51 25.39 -6.35
N ILE A 14 -13.76 25.65 -5.94
CA ILE A 14 -14.30 27.02 -5.85
C ILE A 14 -13.42 27.89 -4.95
N LYS A 15 -13.05 27.41 -3.76
CA LYS A 15 -12.18 28.15 -2.83
C LYS A 15 -10.79 28.43 -3.43
N ILE A 16 -10.23 27.48 -4.17
CA ILE A 16 -8.95 27.67 -4.86
C ILE A 16 -9.06 28.78 -5.91
N ILE A 17 -10.12 28.77 -6.72
CA ILE A 17 -10.37 29.80 -7.73
C ILE A 17 -10.55 31.17 -7.05
N GLU A 18 -11.36 31.25 -5.99
CA GLU A 18 -11.56 32.50 -5.23
C GLU A 18 -10.24 33.05 -4.67
N TYR A 19 -9.39 32.18 -4.14
CA TYR A 19 -8.06 32.56 -3.66
C TYR A 19 -7.15 33.06 -4.79
N TYR A 20 -7.13 32.35 -5.92
CA TYR A 20 -6.38 32.76 -7.10
C TYR A 20 -6.83 34.13 -7.63
N LEU A 21 -8.14 34.36 -7.72
CA LEU A 21 -8.72 35.63 -8.16
C LEU A 21 -8.33 36.79 -7.25
N LYS A 22 -8.35 36.58 -5.92
CA LYS A 22 -7.85 37.56 -4.94
C LYS A 22 -6.39 37.92 -5.15
N ILE A 23 -5.53 36.94 -5.46
CA ILE A 23 -4.10 37.19 -5.72
C ILE A 23 -3.91 37.99 -7.01
N VAL A 24 -4.66 37.67 -8.06
CA VAL A 24 -4.53 38.31 -9.38
C VAL A 24 -5.25 39.67 -9.44
N GLY A 25 -6.02 40.03 -8.40
CA GLY A 25 -6.77 41.28 -8.33
C GLY A 25 -7.92 41.33 -9.34
N LYS A 26 -8.50 40.16 -9.67
CA LYS A 26 -9.67 40.06 -10.56
C LYS A 26 -10.88 39.58 -9.79
N GLU A 27 -12.04 40.07 -10.19
CA GLU A 27 -13.32 39.62 -9.65
C GLU A 27 -14.15 38.95 -10.75
N LEU A 28 -14.84 37.89 -10.37
CA LEU A 28 -15.79 37.17 -11.22
C LEU A 28 -17.07 36.96 -10.45
N GLU A 29 -18.17 36.89 -11.18
CA GLU A 29 -19.44 36.56 -10.56
C GLU A 29 -19.45 35.13 -10.03
N ARG A 30 -20.15 34.92 -8.92
CA ARG A 30 -20.14 33.64 -8.20
C ARG A 30 -20.60 32.47 -9.08
N PHE A 31 -21.54 32.71 -10.01
CA PHE A 31 -21.98 31.67 -10.94
C PHE A 31 -20.87 31.26 -11.93
N GLN A 32 -20.04 32.22 -12.39
CA GLN A 32 -18.92 31.96 -13.30
C GLN A 32 -17.86 31.11 -12.62
N ILE A 33 -17.59 31.37 -11.34
CA ILE A 33 -16.67 30.57 -10.51
C ILE A 33 -17.18 29.13 -10.37
N GLN A 34 -18.48 28.96 -10.11
CA GLN A 34 -19.10 27.63 -10.00
C GLN A 34 -19.03 26.84 -11.30
N VAL A 35 -19.32 27.48 -12.43
CA VAL A 35 -19.22 26.84 -13.75
C VAL A 35 -17.77 26.45 -14.05
N LEU A 36 -16.81 27.36 -13.82
CA LEU A 36 -15.39 27.07 -13.99
C LEU A 36 -14.92 25.91 -13.10
N ALA A 37 -15.37 25.87 -11.84
CA ALA A 37 -15.04 24.77 -10.93
C ALA A 37 -15.57 23.42 -11.43
N GLY A 38 -16.79 23.40 -11.99
CA GLY A 38 -17.36 22.20 -12.62
C GLY A 38 -16.56 21.72 -13.83
N ASP A 39 -16.13 22.65 -14.68
CA ASP A 39 -15.30 22.34 -15.85
C ASP A 39 -13.92 21.81 -15.46
N LEU A 40 -13.27 22.45 -14.49
CA LEU A 40 -11.98 22.02 -13.95
C LEU A 40 -12.11 20.65 -13.29
N TYR A 41 -13.15 20.42 -12.49
CA TYR A 41 -13.41 19.10 -11.92
C TYR A 41 -13.52 18.00 -12.99
N LYS A 42 -14.17 18.30 -14.13
CA LYS A 42 -14.29 17.35 -15.24
C LYS A 42 -12.94 17.10 -15.93
N LYS A 43 -12.13 18.15 -16.10
CA LYS A 43 -10.80 18.06 -16.75
C LYS A 43 -9.75 17.36 -15.88
N PHE A 44 -9.79 17.60 -14.57
CA PHE A 44 -8.87 17.03 -13.57
C PHE A 44 -9.47 15.80 -12.87
N ARG A 45 -10.35 15.06 -13.55
CA ARG A 45 -11.11 13.95 -12.94
C ARG A 45 -10.22 12.83 -12.38
N THR A 46 -9.04 12.64 -12.97
CA THR A 46 -8.05 11.63 -12.58
C THR A 46 -6.91 12.18 -11.73
N ASP A 47 -6.93 13.48 -11.47
CA ASP A 47 -5.88 14.23 -10.82
C ASP A 47 -6.28 14.59 -9.38
N THR A 48 -5.32 15.07 -8.60
CA THR A 48 -5.57 15.47 -7.22
C THR A 48 -5.93 16.96 -7.13
N LEU A 49 -6.43 17.39 -5.96
CA LEU A 49 -6.66 18.81 -5.69
C LEU A 49 -5.35 19.64 -5.78
N GLU A 50 -4.22 19.04 -5.39
CA GLU A 50 -2.90 19.66 -5.46
C GLU A 50 -2.48 19.97 -6.91
N ASP A 51 -2.87 19.13 -7.86
CA ASP A 51 -2.63 19.39 -9.29
C ASP A 51 -3.36 20.65 -9.77
N ILE A 52 -4.57 20.91 -9.25
CA ILE A 52 -5.35 22.11 -9.56
C ILE A 52 -4.69 23.35 -8.94
N ILE A 53 -4.15 23.22 -7.72
CA ILE A 53 -3.38 24.30 -7.08
C ILE A 53 -2.11 24.59 -7.90
N LEU A 54 -1.37 23.55 -8.28
CA LEU A 54 -0.17 23.66 -9.09
C LEU A 54 -0.48 24.32 -10.44
N PHE A 55 -1.58 23.92 -11.08
CA PHE A 55 -2.06 24.52 -12.32
C PHE A 55 -2.24 26.03 -12.21
N PHE A 56 -3.00 26.51 -11.21
CA PHE A 56 -3.17 27.95 -10.99
C PHE A 56 -1.86 28.66 -10.64
N MET A 57 -0.96 27.98 -9.90
CA MET A 57 0.37 28.52 -9.59
C MET A 57 1.21 28.73 -10.85
N MET A 58 1.22 27.74 -11.77
CA MET A 58 1.96 27.83 -13.02
C MET A 58 1.37 28.89 -13.97
N ILE A 59 0.04 29.07 -14.00
CA ILE A 59 -0.58 30.18 -14.73
C ILE A 59 -0.10 31.52 -14.18
N ARG A 60 -0.09 31.68 -12.85
CA ARG A 60 0.36 32.92 -12.19
C ARG A 60 1.82 33.23 -12.51
N ASN A 61 2.67 32.20 -12.55
CA ASN A 61 4.09 32.34 -12.84
C ASN A 61 4.39 32.44 -14.35
N GLU A 62 3.37 32.40 -15.22
CA GLU A 62 3.51 32.39 -16.69
C GLU A 62 4.32 31.20 -17.24
N GLU A 63 4.44 30.11 -16.48
CA GLU A 63 5.25 28.94 -16.84
C GLU A 63 4.65 28.10 -17.98
N LEU A 64 3.33 28.21 -18.19
CA LEU A 64 2.60 27.50 -19.25
C LEU A 64 2.62 28.25 -20.60
N GLY A 65 3.36 29.36 -20.68
CA GLY A 65 3.45 30.19 -21.87
C GLY A 65 2.27 31.14 -22.06
N LYS A 66 2.29 31.90 -23.16
CA LYS A 66 1.22 32.84 -23.51
C LYS A 66 0.21 32.12 -24.40
N ILE A 67 -1.03 32.06 -23.93
CA ILE A 67 -2.16 31.63 -24.75
C ILE A 67 -2.71 32.82 -25.55
N GLY A 68 -3.42 32.53 -26.63
CA GLY A 68 -4.06 33.54 -27.47
C GLY A 68 -5.10 34.39 -26.74
N TYR A 69 -5.71 35.32 -27.46
CA TYR A 69 -6.79 36.14 -26.90
C TYR A 69 -8.05 35.30 -26.70
N TYR A 70 -8.71 35.51 -25.56
CA TYR A 70 -9.99 34.87 -25.20
C TYR A 70 -10.92 35.94 -24.62
N ASP A 71 -12.19 35.92 -25.07
CA ASP A 71 -13.21 36.88 -24.65
C ASP A 71 -13.61 36.70 -23.18
N THR A 72 -13.70 35.45 -22.71
CA THR A 72 -14.07 35.16 -21.33
C THR A 72 -12.89 34.67 -20.51
N PHE A 73 -12.86 35.08 -19.23
CA PHE A 73 -11.85 34.59 -18.29
C PHE A 73 -11.91 33.07 -18.13
N ARG A 74 -13.12 32.48 -18.17
CA ARG A 74 -13.32 31.03 -18.14
C ARG A 74 -12.56 30.36 -19.27
N ASP A 75 -12.78 30.80 -20.51
CA ASP A 75 -12.16 30.18 -21.68
C ASP A 75 -10.64 30.36 -21.64
N LYS A 76 -10.17 31.51 -21.14
CA LYS A 76 -8.75 31.76 -20.88
C LYS A 76 -8.16 30.73 -19.92
N ILE A 77 -8.80 30.45 -18.78
CA ILE A 77 -8.30 29.46 -17.82
C ILE A 77 -8.36 28.05 -18.42
N ILE A 78 -9.45 27.69 -19.09
CA ILE A 78 -9.59 26.35 -19.69
C ILE A 78 -8.55 26.12 -20.79
N ALA A 79 -8.14 27.14 -21.54
CA ALA A 79 -7.10 27.03 -22.55
C ALA A 79 -5.73 26.63 -21.98
N TYR A 80 -5.43 26.97 -20.73
CA TYR A 80 -4.18 26.56 -20.08
C TYR A 80 -4.14 25.08 -19.68
N VAL A 81 -5.30 24.41 -19.62
CA VAL A 81 -5.38 23.01 -19.17
C VAL A 81 -4.56 22.09 -20.08
N GLU A 82 -4.65 22.28 -21.40
CA GLU A 82 -3.93 21.42 -22.35
C GLU A 82 -2.39 21.56 -22.21
N PRO A 83 -1.80 22.78 -22.22
CA PRO A 83 -0.39 22.96 -21.90
C PRO A 83 0.03 22.34 -20.55
N PHE A 84 -0.81 22.45 -19.53
CA PHE A 84 -0.51 21.87 -18.22
C PHE A 84 -0.47 20.35 -18.23
N MET A 85 -1.42 19.70 -18.92
CA MET A 85 -1.45 18.24 -19.05
C MET A 85 -0.26 17.73 -19.85
N GLN A 86 0.17 18.48 -20.86
CA GLN A 86 1.40 18.19 -21.59
C GLN A 86 2.63 18.30 -20.67
N TYR A 87 2.75 19.39 -19.91
CA TYR A 87 3.81 19.56 -18.92
C TYR A 87 3.88 18.37 -17.94
N LYS A 88 2.74 17.97 -17.36
CA LYS A 88 2.68 16.80 -16.45
C LYS A 88 3.17 15.53 -17.12
N SER A 89 2.76 15.30 -18.37
CA SER A 89 3.17 14.15 -19.15
C SER A 89 4.68 14.12 -19.39
N GLU A 90 5.27 15.27 -19.74
CA GLU A 90 6.70 15.42 -19.92
C GLU A 90 7.49 15.20 -18.62
N GLN A 91 7.01 15.72 -17.49
CA GLN A 91 7.65 15.49 -16.18
C GLN A 91 7.60 14.00 -15.79
N ARG A 92 6.47 13.33 -16.03
CA ARG A 92 6.34 11.89 -15.79
C ARG A 92 7.31 11.10 -16.67
N GLU A 93 7.44 11.46 -17.94
CA GLU A 93 8.37 10.79 -18.85
C GLU A 93 9.83 11.02 -18.44
N LYS A 94 10.19 12.24 -17.98
CA LYS A 94 11.53 12.53 -17.43
C LYS A 94 11.84 11.65 -16.23
N LEU A 95 10.91 11.50 -15.29
CA LEU A 95 11.08 10.63 -14.13
C LEU A 95 11.26 9.16 -14.52
N ILE A 96 10.49 8.68 -15.50
CA ILE A 96 10.63 7.32 -16.04
C ILE A 96 12.01 7.17 -16.70
N LYS A 97 12.45 8.13 -17.51
CA LYS A 97 13.78 8.13 -18.14
C LYS A 97 14.90 8.11 -17.10
N ILE A 98 14.81 8.91 -16.04
CA ILE A 98 15.80 8.93 -14.95
C ILE A 98 15.83 7.59 -14.22
N LYS A 99 14.66 7.03 -13.89
CA LYS A 99 14.55 5.70 -13.27
C LYS A 99 15.20 4.64 -14.16
N ASN A 100 14.84 4.61 -15.45
CA ASN A 100 15.39 3.64 -16.41
C ASN A 100 16.89 3.83 -16.62
N ARG A 101 17.41 5.06 -16.59
CA ARG A 101 18.85 5.33 -16.64
C ARG A 101 19.55 4.79 -15.40
N LYS A 102 19.05 5.08 -14.20
CA LYS A 102 19.60 4.53 -12.94
C LYS A 102 19.65 3.00 -12.94
N PHE A 103 18.60 2.34 -13.43
CA PHE A 103 18.58 0.88 -13.61
C PHE A 103 19.58 0.37 -14.66
N LYS A 104 19.86 1.15 -15.72
CA LYS A 104 20.85 0.77 -16.74
C LYS A 104 22.29 0.99 -16.27
N THR A 105 22.59 2.04 -15.51
CA THR A 105 23.92 2.26 -14.93
C THR A 105 24.22 1.37 -13.73
N SER A 106 23.20 0.84 -13.03
CA SER A 106 23.37 -0.18 -11.99
C SER A 106 23.51 -1.60 -12.53
N ASN A 107 23.48 -1.81 -13.84
CA ASN A 107 23.97 -3.05 -14.46
C ASN A 107 25.50 -3.04 -14.48
N GLU A 108 26.12 -2.90 -13.30
CA GLU A 108 27.35 -3.63 -13.06
C GLU A 108 27.03 -5.08 -13.40
N THR A 109 27.80 -5.67 -14.31
CA THR A 109 27.70 -7.07 -14.69
C THR A 109 27.48 -7.89 -13.42
N MET A 110 26.30 -8.50 -13.27
CA MET A 110 26.05 -9.42 -12.16
C MET A 110 27.24 -10.39 -12.13
N SER A 111 27.94 -10.48 -11.00
CA SER A 111 28.93 -11.52 -10.79
C SER A 111 28.30 -12.86 -11.15
N GLU A 112 29.06 -13.75 -11.79
CA GLU A 112 28.56 -15.06 -12.24
C GLU A 112 27.87 -15.84 -11.09
N GLU A 113 28.33 -15.65 -9.85
CA GLU A 113 27.70 -16.21 -8.65
C GLU A 113 26.29 -15.66 -8.37
N ALA A 114 26.08 -14.37 -8.57
CA ALA A 114 24.77 -13.73 -8.38
C ALA A 114 23.78 -14.17 -9.46
N TYR A 115 24.26 -14.35 -10.70
CA TYR A 115 23.46 -14.88 -11.80
C TYR A 115 23.09 -16.36 -11.55
N ALA A 116 24.02 -17.17 -11.05
CA ALA A 116 23.76 -18.56 -10.69
C ALA A 116 22.67 -18.68 -9.60
N LYS A 117 22.78 -17.91 -8.51
CA LYS A 117 21.76 -17.87 -7.44
C LYS A 117 20.41 -17.37 -7.95
N PHE A 118 20.39 -16.35 -8.80
CA PHE A 118 19.15 -15.85 -9.41
C PHE A 118 18.48 -16.92 -10.29
N THR A 119 19.28 -17.67 -11.05
CA THR A 119 18.78 -18.74 -11.94
C THR A 119 18.21 -19.91 -11.13
N GLU A 120 18.83 -20.25 -10.00
CA GLU A 120 18.32 -21.24 -9.05
C GLU A 120 16.98 -20.80 -8.45
N LEU A 121 16.87 -19.54 -8.00
CA LEU A 121 15.62 -18.97 -7.51
C LEU A 121 14.52 -18.93 -8.59
N GLN A 122 14.86 -18.61 -9.84
CA GLN A 122 13.92 -18.68 -10.95
C GLN A 122 13.43 -20.09 -11.23
N LYS A 123 14.29 -21.12 -11.11
CA LYS A 123 13.89 -22.52 -11.26
C LYS A 123 12.93 -22.96 -10.15
N LEU A 124 13.12 -22.47 -8.91
CA LEU A 124 12.20 -22.71 -7.79
C LEU A 124 10.83 -22.04 -8.01
N ILE A 125 10.78 -20.89 -8.69
CA ILE A 125 9.52 -20.21 -9.03
C ILE A 125 8.83 -20.86 -10.25
N LYS A 126 9.61 -21.27 -11.27
CA LYS A 126 9.09 -21.89 -12.49
C LYS A 126 8.63 -23.34 -12.32
N ASN A 127 9.15 -24.04 -11.31
CA ASN A 127 8.56 -25.26 -10.81
C ASN A 127 7.75 -24.92 -9.55
N PRO A 128 6.56 -24.31 -9.67
CA PRO A 128 5.66 -24.25 -8.54
C PRO A 128 5.36 -25.70 -8.19
N VAL A 129 5.94 -26.18 -7.09
CA VAL A 129 5.50 -27.40 -6.42
C VAL A 129 3.96 -27.36 -6.46
N GLN A 130 3.40 -28.39 -7.10
CA GLN A 130 2.01 -28.55 -7.45
C GLN A 130 1.07 -27.72 -6.55
N LYS A 131 0.33 -26.80 -7.19
CA LYS A 131 -0.83 -26.06 -6.66
C LYS A 131 -1.35 -26.62 -5.34
N ARG A 132 -1.05 -25.95 -4.22
CA ARG A 132 -2.03 -25.87 -3.14
C ARG A 132 -3.03 -24.80 -3.58
N SER A 133 -4.16 -25.26 -4.12
CA SER A 133 -5.30 -24.42 -4.43
C SER A 133 -5.92 -23.89 -3.13
N GLU A 134 -5.31 -22.85 -2.57
CA GLU A 134 -5.97 -22.00 -1.57
C GLU A 134 -5.83 -20.57 -2.05
N THR A 135 -6.80 -20.17 -2.88
CA THR A 135 -7.14 -18.77 -3.08
C THR A 135 -7.13 -18.07 -1.73
N PHE A 136 -6.40 -16.95 -1.62
CA PHE A 136 -6.44 -16.02 -0.50
C PHE A 136 -7.91 -15.71 -0.15
N SER A 137 -8.45 -16.43 0.81
CA SER A 137 -9.77 -16.18 1.38
C SER A 137 -9.53 -15.44 2.68
N ILE A 138 -10.27 -14.36 2.93
CA ILE A 138 -10.19 -13.60 4.19
C ILE A 138 -10.46 -14.54 5.39
N ASN A 139 -11.13 -15.65 5.17
CA ASN A 139 -11.31 -16.73 6.15
C ASN A 139 -9.98 -17.40 6.58
N SER A 140 -8.90 -17.39 5.78
CA SER A 140 -7.59 -17.93 6.19
C SER A 140 -6.86 -17.02 7.19
N ILE A 141 -7.13 -15.72 7.17
CA ILE A 141 -6.59 -14.74 8.12
C ILE A 141 -7.30 -14.90 9.48
N LEU A 142 -8.61 -15.13 9.47
CA LEU A 142 -9.38 -15.45 10.67
C LEU A 142 -9.09 -16.88 11.19
N LYS A 143 -8.69 -17.81 10.31
CA LYS A 143 -8.11 -19.10 10.71
C LYS A 143 -6.71 -19.00 11.31
N SER A 144 -6.06 -17.85 11.39
CA SER A 144 -4.69 -17.81 11.95
C SER A 144 -4.63 -18.28 13.40
N VAL A 145 -5.66 -17.98 14.21
CA VAL A 145 -5.78 -18.47 15.59
C VAL A 145 -6.24 -19.92 15.62
N ASP A 146 -7.23 -20.30 14.81
CA ASP A 146 -7.74 -21.68 14.76
C ASP A 146 -6.68 -22.66 14.23
N ASN A 147 -5.95 -22.28 13.19
CA ASN A 147 -4.83 -23.02 12.62
C ASN A 147 -3.64 -23.11 13.58
N TYR A 148 -3.37 -22.02 14.32
CA TYR A 148 -2.38 -22.05 15.41
C TYR A 148 -2.82 -23.08 16.47
N LEU A 149 -4.08 -23.08 16.90
CA LEU A 149 -4.60 -24.03 17.88
C LEU A 149 -4.64 -25.48 17.36
N GLU A 150 -4.92 -25.70 16.07
CA GLU A 150 -4.90 -27.03 15.44
C GLU A 150 -3.49 -27.63 15.37
N HIS A 151 -2.48 -26.81 15.07
CA HIS A 151 -1.09 -27.27 14.98
C HIS A 151 -0.29 -27.14 16.28
N LEU A 152 -0.85 -26.47 17.30
CA LEU A 152 -0.19 -26.30 18.60
C LEU A 152 0.18 -27.65 19.25
N PRO A 153 -0.69 -28.68 19.31
CA PRO A 153 -0.35 -29.94 19.94
C PRO A 153 0.86 -30.65 19.30
N GLU A 154 1.02 -30.54 17.98
CA GLU A 154 2.16 -31.13 17.27
C GLU A 154 3.44 -30.31 17.45
N ASN A 155 3.32 -28.99 17.44
CA ASN A 155 4.45 -28.09 17.65
C ASN A 155 4.97 -28.18 19.09
N CYS A 156 4.09 -28.33 20.07
CA CYS A 156 4.45 -28.48 21.49
C CYS A 156 5.31 -29.72 21.77
N LYS A 157 5.12 -30.79 21.00
CA LYS A 157 5.95 -32.01 21.12
C LYS A 157 7.39 -31.80 20.64
N LYS A 158 7.63 -30.84 19.74
CA LYS A 158 8.95 -30.53 19.16
C LYS A 158 9.73 -29.49 19.99
N LEU A 159 9.06 -28.77 20.90
CA LEU A 159 9.68 -27.74 21.73
C LEU A 159 10.56 -28.33 22.84
N SER A 160 11.64 -27.63 23.18
CA SER A 160 12.47 -27.96 24.34
C SER A 160 11.73 -27.66 25.66
N ASP A 161 12.17 -28.26 26.77
CA ASP A 161 11.54 -28.04 28.08
C ASP A 161 11.64 -26.58 28.57
N SER A 162 12.67 -25.83 28.14
CA SER A 162 12.81 -24.40 28.43
C SER A 162 11.84 -23.56 27.62
N ASP A 163 11.70 -23.86 26.34
CA ASP A 163 10.84 -23.09 25.42
C ASP A 163 9.37 -23.35 25.71
N LEU A 164 9.01 -24.58 26.10
CA LEU A 164 7.66 -24.93 26.53
C LEU A 164 7.24 -24.12 27.76
N LYS A 165 8.13 -23.93 28.75
CA LYS A 165 7.83 -23.10 29.94
C LYS A 165 7.68 -21.61 29.60
N PHE A 166 8.46 -21.12 28.63
CA PHE A 166 8.38 -19.75 28.17
C PHE A 166 7.04 -19.48 27.46
N GLU A 167 6.63 -20.36 26.56
CA GLU A 167 5.35 -20.26 25.84
C GLU A 167 4.14 -20.37 26.79
N ILE A 168 4.19 -21.21 27.83
CA ILE A 168 3.15 -21.27 28.87
C ILE A 168 2.96 -19.92 29.57
N ARG A 169 4.06 -19.27 30.00
CA ARG A 169 3.98 -17.94 30.65
C ARG A 169 3.48 -16.86 29.72
N ARG A 170 3.81 -16.96 28.44
CA ARG A 170 3.41 -15.98 27.42
C ARG A 170 1.93 -16.13 27.03
N THR A 171 1.41 -17.35 27.01
CA THR A 171 0.04 -17.66 26.57
C THR A 171 -0.99 -17.58 27.69
N GLU A 172 -0.56 -17.56 28.97
CA GLU A 172 -1.40 -17.49 30.17
C GLU A 172 -2.50 -16.41 30.12
N PHE A 173 -2.17 -15.23 29.58
CA PHE A 173 -3.10 -14.08 29.51
C PHE A 173 -3.66 -13.81 28.11
N ASN A 174 -3.17 -14.51 27.08
CA ASN A 174 -3.44 -14.19 25.68
C ASN A 174 -4.43 -15.16 25.03
N ASN A 175 -4.37 -16.46 25.37
CA ASN A 175 -5.26 -17.46 24.79
C ASN A 175 -5.42 -18.68 25.72
N LYS A 176 -6.61 -18.82 26.30
CA LYS A 176 -6.94 -19.88 27.25
C LYS A 176 -6.84 -21.28 26.63
N ALA A 177 -7.29 -21.46 25.38
CA ALA A 177 -7.25 -22.75 24.69
C ALA A 177 -5.81 -23.19 24.38
N ALA A 178 -4.96 -22.24 23.97
CA ALA A 178 -3.55 -22.52 23.72
C ALA A 178 -2.81 -22.91 25.03
N TYR A 179 -3.13 -22.20 26.12
CA TYR A 179 -2.56 -22.44 27.44
C TYR A 179 -2.91 -23.84 27.98
N GLU A 180 -4.17 -24.28 27.81
CA GLU A 180 -4.62 -25.61 28.22
C GLU A 180 -3.88 -26.73 27.47
N ILE A 181 -3.66 -26.58 26.15
CA ILE A 181 -2.90 -27.54 25.34
C ILE A 181 -1.43 -27.63 25.80
N LEU A 182 -0.80 -26.49 26.10
CA LEU A 182 0.58 -26.43 26.57
C LEU A 182 0.75 -27.07 27.96
N LEU A 183 -0.23 -26.88 28.87
CA LEU A 183 -0.23 -27.53 30.18
C LEU A 183 -0.42 -29.05 30.08
N GLN A 184 -1.29 -29.52 29.19
CA GLN A 184 -1.47 -30.95 28.95
C GLN A 184 -0.18 -31.61 28.47
N GLU A 185 0.55 -30.98 27.53
CA GLU A 185 1.85 -31.49 27.07
C GLU A 185 2.91 -31.48 28.18
N GLN A 186 2.95 -30.43 29.03
CA GLN A 186 3.85 -30.39 30.17
C GLN A 186 3.55 -31.51 31.18
N GLN A 187 2.28 -31.80 31.43
CA GLN A 187 1.87 -32.88 32.32
C GLN A 187 2.22 -34.25 31.74
N ARG A 188 1.98 -34.46 30.43
CA ARG A 188 2.38 -35.67 29.70
C ARG A 188 3.87 -35.98 29.85
N ARG A 189 4.75 -34.97 29.70
CA ARG A 189 6.21 -35.14 29.89
C ARG A 189 6.58 -35.52 31.33
N LYS A 190 5.88 -34.98 32.33
CA LYS A 190 6.10 -35.36 33.74
C LYS A 190 5.69 -36.81 33.98
N ASP A 191 4.56 -37.24 33.45
CA ASP A 191 4.03 -38.60 33.61
C ASP A 191 4.88 -39.65 32.87
N GLU A 192 5.40 -39.32 31.68
CA GLU A 192 6.38 -40.15 30.96
C GLU A 192 7.70 -40.30 31.73
N ASN A 193 8.18 -39.24 32.35
CA ASN A 193 9.40 -39.31 33.15
C ASN A 193 9.19 -40.09 34.47
N LEU A 194 8.00 -40.02 35.07
CA LEU A 194 7.63 -40.79 36.26
C LEU A 194 7.48 -42.28 35.96
N SER A 195 6.86 -42.65 34.85
CA SER A 195 6.72 -44.04 34.40
C SER A 195 8.05 -44.69 34.02
N LYS A 196 8.96 -43.94 33.36
CA LYS A 196 10.34 -44.38 33.09
C LYS A 196 11.16 -44.60 34.37
N LYS A 197 10.93 -43.78 35.42
CA LYS A 197 11.58 -43.95 36.73
C LYS A 197 11.05 -45.16 37.51
N LYS A 198 9.77 -45.51 37.38
CA LYS A 198 9.20 -46.73 37.99
C LYS A 198 9.72 -48.01 37.31
N LYS A 199 9.76 -48.05 35.97
CA LYS A 199 10.31 -49.21 35.22
C LYS A 199 11.80 -49.50 35.49
N LYS A 200 12.57 -48.52 35.97
CA LYS A 200 13.97 -48.69 36.38
C LYS A 200 14.16 -49.13 37.84
N LYS A 201 13.09 -49.17 38.64
CA LYS A 201 13.13 -49.63 40.05
C LYS A 201 12.63 -51.07 40.23
N ASP A 202 11.88 -51.60 39.27
CA ASP A 202 11.30 -52.95 39.30
C ASP A 202 12.00 -53.96 38.37
N GLY A 203 13.20 -53.63 37.87
CA GLY A 203 14.06 -54.52 37.09
C GLY A 203 15.51 -54.38 37.52
#